data_AF-A0A9Q4GU08-F1
#
_entry.id   AF-A0A9Q4GU08-F1
#
_cell.length_a   1.000
_cell.length_b   1.000
_cell.length_c   1.000
_cell.angle_alpha   90.00
_cell.angle_beta   90.00
_cell.angle_gamma   90.00
#
_symmetry.space_group_name_H-M   'P 1'
#
loop_
_entity.id
_entity.type
_entity.pdbx_description
1 polymer ?
#
loop_
_entity_poly.entity_id
_entity_poly.type
_entity_poly.pdbx_seq_one_letter_code
_entity_poly.pdbx_strand_id
1 'polypeptide(L)'
;MIDLRRVRCAVEVNGRLQWYEGMRMHASGTKYANPLQNDCSFRIDGLNTQTRNMLLTETSPFAESKTPHRIILEAGRRSTGVFRIFTGDIVSAEIASPPDVTLTLKAKTGNAGTRDIVTSGGQAMSKMSEIAAKIAKDCHVSLDFQATDKNVANWYFCGPALKQIERLQDAGNVKAFIDDDVLYVKDRDKALSGRLRILSQKTGMIGIPKATEKGLEVSYLIDGESCLGGMLRLDSKFNPSLNGDYIIEQLKFDIASHEDAFFYTATCKRA
;
A
#
# COMPACT_ATOMS: atom_id res chain seq x y z
N MET A 1 -8.06 -23.29 21.22
CA MET A 1 -7.01 -23.38 20.17
C MET A 1 -6.61 -21.95 19.83
N ILE A 2 -5.35 -21.56 20.05
CA ILE A 2 -4.89 -20.19 19.74
C ILE A 2 -4.74 -20.09 18.22
N ASP A 3 -5.41 -19.13 17.60
CA ASP A 3 -5.28 -18.89 16.16
C ASP A 3 -3.94 -18.18 15.88
N LEU A 4 -3.00 -18.93 15.34
CA LEU A 4 -1.63 -18.47 15.12
C LEU A 4 -1.60 -17.46 13.96
N ARG A 5 -0.84 -16.38 14.17
CA ARG A 5 -0.53 -15.40 13.12
C ARG A 5 0.33 -16.08 12.06
N ARG A 6 0.09 -15.70 10.80
CA ARG A 6 0.88 -16.16 9.67
C ARG A 6 1.35 -14.91 8.92
N VAL A 7 2.66 -14.73 8.87
CA VAL A 7 3.32 -13.65 8.14
C VAL A 7 4.27 -14.31 7.16
N ARG A 8 4.19 -13.95 5.89
CA ARG A 8 5.10 -14.43 4.86
C ARG A 8 5.45 -13.31 3.90
N CYS A 9 6.65 -13.38 3.36
CA CYS A 9 7.17 -12.37 2.46
C CYS A 9 7.75 -13.06 1.23
N ALA A 10 7.31 -12.67 0.04
CA ALA A 10 7.94 -13.06 -1.20
C ALA A 10 8.92 -11.97 -1.63
N VAL A 11 10.12 -12.37 -2.03
CA VAL A 11 11.09 -11.48 -2.68
C VAL A 11 11.31 -11.99 -4.09
N GLU A 12 11.07 -11.13 -5.08
CA GLU A 12 11.30 -11.39 -6.48
C GLU A 12 12.61 -10.75 -6.91
N VAL A 13 13.60 -11.57 -7.26
CA VAL A 13 14.90 -11.12 -7.77
C VAL A 13 15.18 -11.83 -9.09
N ASN A 14 15.52 -11.07 -10.13
CA ASN A 14 15.81 -11.58 -11.47
C ASN A 14 14.73 -12.54 -12.00
N GLY A 15 13.45 -12.21 -11.79
CA GLY A 15 12.30 -13.02 -12.20
C GLY A 15 12.07 -14.30 -11.42
N ARG A 16 12.81 -14.53 -10.33
CA ARG A 16 12.60 -15.65 -9.40
C ARG A 16 11.94 -15.16 -8.12
N LEU A 17 10.74 -15.66 -7.87
CA LEU A 17 9.98 -15.38 -6.66
C LEU A 17 10.33 -16.41 -5.57
N GLN A 18 10.91 -15.95 -4.45
CA GLN A 18 11.20 -16.79 -3.30
C GLN A 18 10.34 -16.37 -2.10
N TRP A 19 9.63 -17.32 -1.50
CA TRP A 19 8.86 -17.11 -0.28
C TRP A 19 9.70 -17.38 0.97
N TYR A 20 9.53 -16.51 1.96
CA TYR A 20 10.10 -16.59 3.29
C TYR A 20 8.96 -16.62 4.32
N GLU A 21 8.97 -17.64 5.17
CA GLU A 21 7.97 -17.87 6.22
C GLU A 21 8.65 -18.57 7.41
N GLY A 22 8.09 -18.41 8.62
CA GLY A 22 8.56 -19.12 9.82
C GLY A 22 9.80 -18.51 10.50
N MET A 23 10.42 -17.50 9.90
CA MET A 23 11.50 -16.72 10.50
C MET A 23 10.97 -15.55 11.33
N ARG A 24 11.84 -14.96 12.17
CA ARG A 24 11.53 -13.68 12.81
C ARG A 24 11.52 -12.60 11.75
N MET A 25 10.33 -12.03 11.57
CA MET A 25 10.03 -11.05 10.54
C MET A 25 9.27 -9.90 11.18
N HIS A 26 9.60 -8.68 10.75
CA HIS A 26 8.92 -7.47 11.14
C HIS A 26 8.71 -6.60 9.91
N ALA A 27 7.50 -6.15 9.66
CA ALA A 27 7.13 -5.34 8.53
C ALA A 27 6.29 -4.15 8.99
N SER A 28 6.74 -2.95 8.63
CA SER A 28 6.01 -1.72 8.93
C SER A 28 5.96 -0.86 7.69
N GLY A 29 4.86 -0.16 7.46
CA GLY A 29 4.73 0.69 6.29
C GLY A 29 3.49 1.56 6.32
N THR A 30 3.41 2.46 5.35
CA THR A 30 2.29 3.38 5.22
C THR A 30 1.75 3.36 3.80
N LYS A 31 0.43 3.22 3.70
CA LYS A 31 -0.32 3.40 2.45
C LYS A 31 -1.07 4.73 2.46
N TYR A 32 -1.11 5.43 1.32
CA TYR A 32 -1.74 6.73 1.16
C TYR A 32 -2.79 6.71 0.05
N ALA A 33 -3.99 7.23 0.31
CA ALA A 33 -5.05 7.34 -0.68
C ALA A 33 -4.82 8.56 -1.61
N ASN A 34 -3.57 8.93 -1.90
CA ASN A 34 -3.19 10.08 -2.71
C ASN A 34 -1.98 9.70 -3.60
N PRO A 35 -1.41 10.61 -4.40
CA PRO A 35 -0.32 10.26 -5.32
C PRO A 35 1.01 9.92 -4.64
N LEU A 36 1.10 10.02 -3.30
CA LEU A 36 2.30 9.60 -2.58
C LEU A 36 2.47 8.09 -2.68
N GLN A 37 3.70 7.67 -2.94
CA GLN A 37 4.03 6.25 -2.97
C GLN A 37 3.88 5.64 -1.57
N ASN A 38 3.25 4.48 -1.52
CA ASN A 38 3.23 3.67 -0.31
C ASN A 38 4.64 3.17 -0.02
N ASP A 39 5.00 3.12 1.25
CA ASP A 39 6.31 2.68 1.72
C ASP A 39 6.19 1.45 2.63
N CYS A 40 7.22 0.61 2.58
CA CYS A 40 7.35 -0.56 3.45
C CYS A 40 8.81 -0.75 3.85
N SER A 41 9.01 -1.04 5.14
CA SER A 41 10.27 -1.50 5.73
C SER A 41 10.06 -2.92 6.23
N PHE A 42 10.70 -3.88 5.59
CA PHE A 42 10.65 -5.29 5.94
C PHE A 42 11.99 -5.74 6.54
N ARG A 43 11.94 -6.42 7.69
CA ARG A 43 13.10 -6.97 8.38
C ARG A 43 12.93 -8.47 8.53
N ILE A 44 14.02 -9.19 8.33
CA ILE A 44 14.07 -10.64 8.47
C ILE A 44 15.38 -11.09 9.09
N ASP A 45 15.27 -11.96 10.08
CA ASP A 45 16.40 -12.58 10.78
C ASP A 45 16.57 -14.04 10.36
N GLY A 46 17.78 -14.57 10.56
CA GLY A 46 18.05 -16.01 10.36
C GLY A 46 18.20 -16.43 8.89
N LEU A 47 18.31 -15.49 7.95
CA LEU A 47 18.68 -15.80 6.58
C LEU A 47 20.09 -16.38 6.50
N ASN A 48 20.25 -17.41 5.67
CA ASN A 48 21.57 -17.97 5.39
C ASN A 48 22.45 -16.92 4.66
N THR A 49 23.78 -17.07 4.80
CA THR A 49 24.76 -16.13 4.23
C THR A 49 24.65 -15.99 2.71
N GLN A 50 24.36 -17.08 1.98
CA GLN A 50 24.27 -17.07 0.52
C GLN A 50 23.09 -16.23 0.04
N THR A 51 21.89 -16.48 0.58
CA THR A 51 20.67 -15.74 0.29
C THR A 51 20.83 -14.27 0.67
N ARG A 52 21.38 -13.99 1.84
CA ARG A 52 21.59 -12.61 2.31
C ARG A 52 22.54 -11.85 1.38
N ASN A 53 23.68 -12.43 1.02
CA ASN A 53 24.64 -11.79 0.12
C ASN A 53 24.02 -11.59 -1.27
N MET A 54 23.29 -12.57 -1.79
CA MET A 54 22.57 -12.44 -3.06
C MET A 54 21.58 -11.27 -3.03
N LEU A 55 20.74 -11.18 -1.99
CA LEU A 55 19.79 -10.06 -1.86
C LEU A 55 20.51 -8.71 -1.79
N LEU A 56 21.58 -8.60 -1.00
CA LEU A 56 22.37 -7.36 -0.88
C LEU A 56 23.05 -6.97 -2.19
N THR A 57 23.57 -7.94 -2.94
CA THR A 57 24.26 -7.69 -4.22
C THR A 57 23.27 -7.27 -5.30
N GLU A 58 22.16 -7.99 -5.46
CA GLU A 58 21.20 -7.75 -6.54
C GLU A 58 20.38 -6.48 -6.30
N THR A 59 20.00 -6.18 -5.05
CA THR A 59 19.26 -4.96 -4.71
C THR A 59 20.14 -3.73 -4.48
N SER A 60 21.44 -3.87 -4.74
CA SER A 60 22.42 -2.78 -4.63
C SER A 60 22.19 -1.73 -5.73
N PRO A 61 22.38 -0.44 -5.45
CA PRO A 61 22.44 0.60 -6.48
C PRO A 61 23.50 0.34 -7.56
N PHE A 62 24.49 -0.52 -7.28
CA PHE A 62 25.58 -0.87 -8.19
C PHE A 62 25.30 -2.13 -9.03
N ALA A 63 24.17 -2.81 -8.82
CA ALA A 63 23.82 -3.96 -9.62
C ALA A 63 23.55 -3.55 -11.09
N GLU A 64 24.07 -4.32 -12.05
CA GLU A 64 23.81 -4.09 -13.48
C GLU A 64 22.38 -4.47 -13.90
N SER A 65 21.66 -5.21 -13.04
CA SER A 65 20.30 -5.66 -13.33
C SER A 65 19.36 -4.47 -13.51
N LYS A 66 18.76 -4.39 -14.70
CA LYS A 66 17.75 -3.38 -15.03
C LYS A 66 16.34 -3.78 -14.59
N THR A 67 16.15 -5.04 -14.17
CA THR A 67 14.84 -5.52 -13.75
C THR A 67 14.57 -5.10 -12.31
N PRO A 68 13.44 -4.43 -12.02
CA PRO A 68 13.10 -4.08 -10.65
C PRO A 68 12.87 -5.34 -9.82
N HIS A 69 13.39 -5.34 -8.60
CA HIS A 69 13.15 -6.40 -7.61
C HIS A 69 11.93 -6.04 -6.79
N ARG A 70 11.07 -7.02 -6.49
CA ARG A 70 9.79 -6.78 -5.82
C ARG A 70 9.70 -7.49 -4.50
N ILE A 71 8.91 -6.92 -3.61
CA ILE A 71 8.49 -7.54 -2.35
C ILE A 71 6.98 -7.68 -2.33
N ILE A 72 6.49 -8.85 -1.92
CA ILE A 72 5.07 -9.11 -1.67
C ILE A 72 4.93 -9.54 -0.23
N LEU A 73 4.34 -8.67 0.59
CA LEU A 73 4.07 -8.94 1.99
C LEU A 73 2.66 -9.47 2.14
N GLU A 74 2.53 -10.62 2.81
CA GLU A 74 1.24 -11.17 3.18
C GLU A 74 1.17 -11.48 4.67
N ALA A 75 0.02 -11.20 5.26
CA ALA A 75 -0.24 -11.50 6.65
C ALA A 75 -1.68 -11.95 6.85
N GLY A 76 -1.92 -12.63 7.96
CA GLY A 76 -3.23 -13.10 8.35
C GLY A 76 -3.13 -14.08 9.51
N ARG A 77 -4.11 -14.98 9.57
CA ARG A 77 -4.14 -16.03 10.59
C ARG A 77 -4.27 -17.40 9.95
N ARG A 78 -3.90 -18.44 10.69
CA ARG A 78 -3.99 -19.81 10.20
C ARG A 78 -5.44 -20.20 9.86
N SER A 79 -6.41 -19.74 10.65
CA SER A 79 -7.82 -20.04 10.43
C SER A 79 -8.43 -19.34 9.21
N THR A 80 -8.07 -18.08 8.97
CA THR A 80 -8.65 -17.24 7.89
C THR A 80 -7.84 -17.23 6.61
N GLY A 81 -6.61 -17.75 6.66
CA GLY A 81 -5.64 -17.58 5.59
C GLY A 81 -4.90 -16.25 5.67
N VAL A 82 -4.05 -16.03 4.67
CA VAL A 82 -3.24 -14.82 4.49
C VAL A 82 -3.75 -14.02 3.31
N PHE A 83 -3.57 -12.70 3.36
CA PHE A 83 -3.90 -11.77 2.30
C PHE A 83 -2.75 -10.79 2.11
N ARG A 84 -2.74 -10.13 0.96
CA ARG A 84 -1.72 -9.16 0.60
C ARG A 84 -1.86 -7.89 1.43
N ILE A 85 -0.79 -7.53 2.12
CA ILE A 85 -0.69 -6.30 2.90
C ILE A 85 -0.04 -5.20 2.07
N PHE A 86 1.00 -5.54 1.31
CA PHE A 86 1.78 -4.58 0.55
C PHE A 86 2.48 -5.26 -0.63
N THR A 87 2.57 -4.56 -1.76
CA THR A 87 3.48 -4.87 -2.84
C THR A 87 4.21 -3.62 -3.32
N GLY A 88 5.50 -3.77 -3.61
CA GLY A 88 6.32 -2.68 -4.11
C GLY A 88 7.68 -3.13 -4.59
N ASP A 89 8.39 -2.20 -5.22
CA ASP A 89 9.75 -2.43 -5.70
C ASP A 89 10.76 -2.09 -4.59
N ILE A 90 11.78 -2.93 -4.44
CA ILE A 90 12.85 -2.78 -3.46
C ILE A 90 13.75 -1.62 -3.89
N VAL A 91 13.97 -0.69 -2.97
CA VAL A 91 14.76 0.53 -3.16
C VAL A 91 16.13 0.41 -2.51
N SER A 92 16.21 -0.28 -1.38
CA SER A 92 17.49 -0.57 -0.73
C SER A 92 17.41 -1.82 0.14
N ALA A 93 18.59 -2.43 0.36
CA ALA A 93 18.81 -3.48 1.34
C ALA A 93 19.98 -3.11 2.25
N GLU A 94 19.80 -3.30 3.54
CA GLU A 94 20.78 -2.95 4.58
C GLU A 94 20.89 -4.12 5.56
N ILE A 95 22.09 -4.33 6.11
CA ILE A 95 22.38 -5.39 7.07
C ILE A 95 22.75 -4.77 8.42
N ALA A 96 22.21 -5.32 9.51
CA ALA A 96 22.61 -4.91 10.86
C ALA A 96 24.03 -5.42 11.18
N SER A 97 24.73 -4.68 12.06
CA SER A 97 26.01 -5.12 12.58
C SER A 97 25.84 -6.35 13.49
N PRO A 98 26.83 -7.26 13.57
CA PRO A 98 26.80 -8.40 14.49
C PRO A 98 26.54 -7.98 15.95
N PRO A 99 25.93 -8.83 16.81
CA PRO A 99 25.78 -10.29 16.66
C PRO A 99 24.55 -10.74 15.86
N ASP A 100 23.46 -9.95 15.85
CA ASP A 100 22.23 -10.29 15.15
C ASP A 100 22.24 -9.74 13.73
N VAL A 101 22.30 -10.64 12.75
CA VAL A 101 22.43 -10.26 11.35
C VAL A 101 21.06 -10.13 10.68
N THR A 102 20.36 -9.06 11.03
CA THR A 102 19.07 -8.68 10.43
C THR A 102 19.25 -8.09 9.04
N LEU A 103 18.53 -8.61 8.05
CA LEU A 103 18.40 -7.96 6.74
C LEU A 103 17.18 -7.04 6.75
N THR A 104 17.36 -5.78 6.41
CA THR A 104 16.29 -4.79 6.22
C THR A 104 16.15 -4.44 4.74
N LEU A 105 14.96 -4.64 4.18
CA LEU A 105 14.57 -4.23 2.84
C LEU A 105 13.62 -3.05 2.92
N LYS A 106 13.92 -1.95 2.22
CA LYS A 106 13.01 -0.82 2.04
C LYS A 106 12.41 -0.90 0.65
N ALA A 107 11.09 -0.78 0.55
CA ALA A 107 10.36 -0.86 -0.70
C ALA A 107 9.34 0.26 -0.84
N LYS A 108 9.04 0.61 -2.09
CA LYS A 108 8.05 1.61 -2.47
C LYS A 108 7.18 1.10 -3.60
N THR A 109 5.88 1.36 -3.55
CA THR A 109 4.96 0.96 -4.64
C THR A 109 5.29 1.70 -5.94
N GLY A 110 5.37 0.95 -7.04
CA GLY A 110 5.58 1.46 -8.39
C GLY A 110 6.89 2.22 -8.61
N ASN A 111 7.90 2.05 -7.74
CA ASN A 111 9.13 2.82 -7.78
C ASN A 111 9.93 2.65 -9.08
N ALA A 112 9.81 1.51 -9.77
CA ALA A 112 10.38 1.33 -11.11
C ALA A 112 9.94 2.44 -12.09
N GLY A 113 8.65 2.80 -12.06
CA GLY A 113 8.03 3.82 -12.92
C GLY A 113 8.43 5.26 -12.62
N THR A 114 9.22 5.52 -11.57
CA THR A 114 9.79 6.86 -11.30
C THR A 114 10.86 7.25 -12.31
N ARG A 115 11.50 6.27 -12.97
CA ARG A 115 12.54 6.48 -13.98
C ARG A 115 11.98 6.54 -15.40
N ASP A 116 10.75 6.09 -15.58
CA ASP A 116 10.10 6.05 -16.88
C ASP A 116 9.51 7.42 -17.20
N ILE A 117 10.17 8.11 -18.14
CA ILE A 117 9.69 9.40 -18.65
C ILE A 117 8.68 9.12 -19.75
N VAL A 118 7.47 9.62 -19.55
CA VAL A 118 6.35 9.46 -20.48
C VAL A 118 5.85 10.81 -20.93
N THR A 119 5.38 10.85 -22.17
CA THR A 119 4.72 12.01 -22.76
C THR A 119 3.30 11.59 -23.14
N SER A 120 2.32 12.26 -22.57
CA SER A 120 0.90 11.98 -22.79
C SER A 120 0.21 13.23 -23.29
N GLY A 121 -0.22 13.20 -24.55
CA GLY A 121 -1.02 14.25 -25.19
C GLY A 121 -2.42 13.74 -25.50
N GLY A 122 -3.44 14.53 -25.16
CA GLY A 122 -4.83 14.26 -25.49
C GLY A 122 -5.31 15.04 -26.72
N GLN A 123 -6.46 14.64 -27.25
CA GLN A 123 -7.24 15.51 -28.12
C GLN A 123 -7.78 16.71 -27.31
N ALA A 124 -8.32 17.73 -27.99
CA ALA A 124 -8.86 18.94 -27.35
C ALA A 124 -9.81 18.62 -26.17
N MET A 125 -10.56 17.52 -26.26
CA MET A 125 -11.35 16.93 -25.18
C MET A 125 -11.13 15.41 -25.17
N SER A 126 -10.73 14.85 -24.03
CA SER A 126 -10.58 13.40 -23.85
C SER A 126 -11.35 12.94 -22.60
N LYS A 127 -11.92 11.74 -22.61
CA LYS A 127 -12.59 11.19 -21.42
C LYS A 127 -11.57 10.90 -20.32
N MET A 128 -11.94 11.17 -19.07
CA MET A 128 -11.07 10.91 -17.92
C MET A 128 -10.76 9.42 -17.78
N SER A 129 -11.74 8.55 -18.05
CA SER A 129 -11.56 7.10 -18.04
C SER A 129 -10.47 6.64 -19.04
N GLU A 130 -10.42 7.23 -20.24
CA GLU A 130 -9.41 6.94 -21.26
C GLU A 130 -8.02 7.44 -20.84
N ILE A 131 -7.93 8.62 -20.23
CA ILE A 131 -6.68 9.14 -19.68
C ILE A 131 -6.19 8.23 -18.55
N ALA A 132 -7.07 7.85 -17.62
CA ALA A 132 -6.75 6.96 -16.51
C ALA A 132 -6.27 5.58 -17.00
N ALA A 133 -6.86 5.05 -18.07
CA ALA A 133 -6.44 3.78 -18.68
C ALA A 133 -5.03 3.87 -19.29
N LYS A 134 -4.68 4.99 -19.93
CA LYS A 134 -3.32 5.24 -20.41
C LYS A 134 -2.32 5.33 -19.25
N ILE A 135 -2.67 6.07 -18.19
CA ILE A 135 -1.82 6.20 -17.00
C ILE A 135 -1.59 4.84 -16.33
N ALA A 136 -2.63 4.01 -16.19
CA ALA A 136 -2.51 2.67 -15.63
C ALA A 136 -1.55 1.81 -16.46
N LYS A 137 -1.63 1.88 -17.79
CA LYS A 137 -0.71 1.20 -18.70
C LYS A 137 0.74 1.69 -18.56
N ASP A 138 0.94 3.01 -18.50
CA ASP A 138 2.25 3.63 -18.32
C ASP A 138 2.87 3.29 -16.96
N CYS A 139 2.04 3.10 -15.93
CA CYS A 139 2.47 2.68 -14.59
C CYS A 139 2.53 1.15 -14.42
N HIS A 140 2.21 0.37 -15.45
CA HIS A 140 2.16 -1.10 -15.41
C HIS A 140 1.23 -1.69 -14.33
N VAL A 141 0.10 -1.03 -14.08
CA VAL A 141 -0.92 -1.45 -13.11
C VAL A 141 -2.28 -1.63 -13.79
N SER A 142 -3.19 -2.33 -13.10
CA SER A 142 -4.60 -2.41 -13.52
C SER A 142 -5.36 -1.12 -13.14
N LEU A 143 -6.49 -0.84 -13.78
CA LEU A 143 -7.33 0.32 -13.49
C LEU A 143 -8.63 -0.09 -12.82
N ASP A 144 -8.96 0.56 -11.70
CA ASP A 144 -10.30 0.58 -11.10
C ASP A 144 -10.86 2.01 -11.14
N PHE A 145 -11.73 2.27 -12.12
CA PHE A 145 -12.33 3.59 -12.34
C PHE A 145 -13.76 3.61 -11.81
N GLN A 146 -13.99 4.40 -10.75
CA GLN A 146 -15.28 4.58 -10.08
C GLN A 146 -15.71 6.05 -9.99
N ALA A 147 -14.90 6.96 -10.52
CA ALA A 147 -15.22 8.38 -10.58
C ALA A 147 -16.32 8.66 -11.61
N THR A 148 -16.95 9.83 -11.50
CA THR A 148 -17.82 10.32 -12.57
C THR A 148 -16.97 10.64 -13.80
N ASP A 149 -17.24 9.99 -14.94
CA ASP A 149 -16.45 10.16 -16.16
C ASP A 149 -16.72 11.53 -16.81
N LYS A 150 -15.81 12.47 -16.58
CA LYS A 150 -15.85 13.83 -17.12
C LYS A 150 -14.91 13.95 -18.31
N ASN A 151 -15.17 14.92 -19.17
CA ASN A 151 -14.22 15.29 -20.20
C ASN A 151 -13.15 16.20 -19.62
N VAL A 152 -11.89 15.88 -19.90
CA VAL A 152 -10.73 16.71 -19.57
C VAL A 152 -10.28 17.40 -20.85
N ALA A 153 -10.27 18.73 -20.83
CA ALA A 153 -9.80 19.54 -21.94
C ALA A 153 -8.27 19.64 -21.93
N ASN A 154 -7.67 19.68 -23.12
CA ASN A 154 -6.24 20.00 -23.32
C ASN A 154 -5.30 19.19 -22.41
N TRP A 155 -5.50 17.88 -22.33
CA TRP A 155 -4.61 17.02 -21.57
C TRP A 155 -3.21 17.03 -22.16
N TYR A 156 -2.23 17.43 -21.35
CA TYR A 156 -0.82 17.33 -21.69
C TYR A 156 -0.02 17.06 -20.42
N PHE A 157 0.90 16.10 -20.52
CA PHE A 157 1.85 15.76 -19.47
C PHE A 157 3.18 15.29 -20.08
N CYS A 158 4.28 15.72 -19.46
CA CYS A 158 5.62 15.22 -19.75
C CYS A 158 6.39 15.11 -18.42
N GLY A 159 6.89 13.92 -18.11
CA GLY A 159 7.60 13.66 -16.86
C GLY A 159 7.53 12.19 -16.43
N PRO A 160 7.89 11.87 -15.18
CA PRO A 160 7.79 10.51 -14.65
C PRO A 160 6.36 9.96 -14.69
N ALA A 161 6.20 8.68 -15.03
CA ALA A 161 4.89 8.03 -15.17
C ALA A 161 3.99 8.21 -13.93
N LEU A 162 4.55 8.03 -12.72
CA LEU A 162 3.77 8.18 -11.47
C LEU A 162 3.23 9.60 -11.27
N LYS A 163 3.91 10.64 -11.77
CA LYS A 163 3.45 12.03 -11.64
C LYS A 163 2.23 12.33 -12.52
N GLN A 164 1.90 11.47 -13.48
CA GLN A 164 0.63 11.58 -14.20
C GLN A 164 -0.58 11.45 -13.27
N ILE A 165 -0.46 10.70 -12.17
CA ILE A 165 -1.55 10.48 -11.21
C ILE A 165 -1.91 11.78 -10.50
N GLU A 166 -0.90 12.55 -10.07
CA GLU A 166 -1.10 13.88 -9.49
C GLU A 166 -1.77 14.82 -10.51
N ARG A 167 -1.29 14.82 -11.75
CA ARG A 167 -1.91 15.61 -12.82
C ARG A 167 -3.36 15.22 -13.10
N LEU A 168 -3.68 13.92 -13.07
CA LEU A 168 -5.03 13.40 -13.25
C LEU A 168 -5.96 13.88 -12.13
N GLN A 169 -5.50 13.83 -10.88
CA GLN A 169 -6.27 14.33 -9.74
C GLN A 169 -6.62 15.80 -9.90
N ASP A 170 -5.64 16.62 -10.26
CA ASP A 170 -5.83 18.07 -10.40
C ASP A 170 -6.78 18.40 -11.55
N ALA A 171 -6.60 17.75 -12.71
CA ALA A 171 -7.42 18.00 -13.89
C ALA A 171 -8.85 17.46 -13.73
N GLY A 172 -9.03 16.33 -13.04
CA GLY A 172 -10.33 15.68 -12.87
C GLY A 172 -11.11 16.10 -11.63
N ASN A 173 -10.46 16.77 -10.68
CA ASN A 173 -10.94 16.93 -9.30
C ASN A 173 -11.42 15.60 -8.71
N VAL A 174 -10.56 14.59 -8.83
CA VAL A 174 -10.76 13.21 -8.38
C VAL A 174 -9.67 12.81 -7.41
N LYS A 175 -9.83 11.64 -6.78
CA LYS A 175 -8.81 11.01 -5.96
C LYS A 175 -8.24 9.83 -6.72
N ALA A 176 -6.92 9.82 -6.92
CA ALA A 176 -6.24 8.79 -7.68
C ALA A 176 -4.99 8.31 -6.95
N PHE A 177 -4.88 7.01 -6.73
CA PHE A 177 -3.76 6.43 -5.99
C PHE A 177 -3.52 5.00 -6.43
N ILE A 178 -2.28 4.54 -6.28
CA ILE A 178 -1.95 3.14 -6.51
C ILE A 178 -1.95 2.44 -5.15
N ASP A 179 -2.72 1.36 -5.07
CA ASP A 179 -2.63 0.42 -3.97
C ASP A 179 -2.33 -0.98 -4.54
N ASP A 180 -1.19 -1.52 -4.11
CA ASP A 180 -0.55 -2.71 -4.68
C ASP A 180 -0.34 -2.60 -6.21
N ASP A 181 -1.14 -3.32 -7.01
CA ASP A 181 -1.04 -3.39 -8.48
C ASP A 181 -2.26 -2.75 -9.20
N VAL A 182 -3.01 -1.89 -8.50
CA VAL A 182 -4.23 -1.27 -8.99
C VAL A 182 -4.17 0.25 -8.82
N LEU A 183 -4.39 0.98 -9.91
CA LEU A 183 -4.70 2.41 -9.91
C LEU A 183 -6.19 2.58 -9.63
N TYR A 184 -6.53 3.12 -8.47
CA TYR A 184 -7.88 3.50 -8.12
C TYR A 184 -8.13 4.95 -8.52
N VAL A 185 -9.25 5.22 -9.20
CA VAL A 185 -9.71 6.58 -9.52
C VAL A 185 -11.15 6.72 -9.07
N LYS A 186 -11.39 7.59 -8.08
CA LYS A 186 -12.72 7.78 -7.46
C LYS A 186 -13.08 9.25 -7.30
N ASP A 187 -14.36 9.53 -7.12
CA ASP A 187 -14.80 10.88 -6.74
C ASP A 187 -14.19 11.27 -5.38
N ARG A 188 -13.80 12.55 -5.23
CA ARG A 188 -13.02 13.05 -4.09
C ARG A 188 -13.64 12.76 -2.72
N ASP A 189 -14.96 12.81 -2.63
CA ASP A 189 -15.72 12.68 -1.39
C ASP A 189 -16.51 11.37 -1.29
N LYS A 190 -16.23 10.39 -2.16
CA LYS A 190 -16.85 9.07 -2.09
C LYS A 190 -15.85 8.01 -1.66
N ALA A 191 -16.30 7.05 -0.87
CA ALA A 191 -15.56 5.82 -0.62
C ALA A 191 -15.55 4.93 -1.87
N LEU A 192 -14.60 3.99 -1.93
CA LEU A 192 -14.65 2.92 -2.92
C LEU A 192 -15.92 2.07 -2.72
N SER A 193 -16.54 1.72 -3.85
CA SER A 193 -17.79 0.95 -3.89
C SER A 193 -17.58 -0.46 -3.33
N GLY A 194 -18.52 -0.92 -2.49
CA GLY A 194 -18.48 -2.29 -1.93
C GLY A 194 -17.41 -2.54 -0.87
N ARG A 195 -16.66 -1.52 -0.43
CA ARG A 195 -15.61 -1.63 0.59
C ARG A 195 -16.06 -0.97 1.89
N LEU A 196 -16.84 -1.68 2.69
CA LEU A 196 -17.29 -1.22 4.02
C LEU A 196 -16.70 -2.11 5.11
N ARG A 197 -15.97 -1.48 6.03
CA ARG A 197 -15.44 -2.11 7.24
C ARG A 197 -16.15 -1.59 8.48
N ILE A 198 -16.72 -2.47 9.30
CA ILE A 198 -17.37 -2.07 10.56
C ILE A 198 -16.40 -2.30 11.73
N LEU A 199 -15.96 -1.21 12.35
CA LEU A 199 -14.99 -1.24 13.43
C LEU A 199 -15.64 -0.98 14.80
N SER A 200 -15.48 -1.94 15.71
CA SER A 200 -16.01 -1.94 17.06
C SER A 200 -15.07 -2.74 17.98
N GLN A 201 -15.33 -2.69 19.30
CA GLN A 201 -14.61 -3.53 20.26
C GLN A 201 -14.67 -5.03 19.90
N LYS A 202 -15.80 -5.50 19.34
CA LYS A 202 -15.99 -6.91 18.97
C LYS A 202 -15.30 -7.27 17.66
N THR A 203 -15.12 -6.31 16.78
CA THR A 203 -14.55 -6.53 15.44
C THR A 203 -13.07 -6.19 15.34
N GLY A 204 -12.38 -5.99 16.47
CA GLY A 204 -10.92 -5.90 16.53
C GLY A 204 -10.35 -4.48 16.72
N MET A 205 -11.17 -3.50 17.11
CA MET A 205 -10.69 -2.18 17.51
C MET A 205 -9.77 -2.27 18.73
N ILE A 206 -8.62 -1.62 18.67
CA ILE A 206 -7.62 -1.57 19.74
C ILE A 206 -7.47 -0.13 20.20
N GLY A 207 -7.60 0.08 21.51
CA GLY A 207 -7.51 1.41 22.11
C GLY A 207 -8.76 2.26 21.86
N ILE A 208 -8.59 3.57 22.01
CA ILE A 208 -9.67 4.56 21.91
C ILE A 208 -9.44 5.40 20.65
N PRO A 209 -10.45 5.55 19.77
CA PRO A 209 -10.34 6.39 18.58
C PRO A 209 -10.11 7.85 18.97
N LYS A 210 -9.21 8.51 18.26
CA LYS A 210 -8.84 9.92 18.49
C LYS A 210 -9.45 10.79 17.40
N ALA A 211 -10.03 11.92 17.79
CA ALA A 211 -10.49 12.92 16.83
C ALA A 211 -9.28 13.56 16.14
N THR A 212 -9.38 13.81 14.83
CA THR A 212 -8.42 14.61 14.06
C THR A 212 -9.16 15.76 13.39
N GLU A 213 -8.45 16.74 12.84
CA GLU A 213 -9.07 17.90 12.18
C GLU A 213 -10.03 17.53 11.04
N LYS A 214 -9.77 16.42 10.35
CA LYS A 214 -10.55 15.96 9.19
C LYS A 214 -11.50 14.80 9.51
N GLY A 215 -11.33 14.13 10.64
CA GLY A 215 -12.07 12.91 10.98
C GLY A 215 -11.52 12.25 12.23
N LEU A 216 -10.86 11.10 12.07
CA LEU A 216 -10.34 10.33 13.19
C LEU A 216 -9.06 9.56 12.88
N GLU A 217 -8.40 9.09 13.93
CA GLU A 217 -7.35 8.09 13.90
C GLU A 217 -7.76 6.92 14.80
N VAL A 218 -7.64 5.70 14.30
CA VAL A 218 -8.00 4.49 15.04
C VAL A 218 -7.06 3.33 14.70
N SER A 219 -6.72 2.55 15.72
CA SER A 219 -5.91 1.33 15.58
C SER A 219 -6.77 0.09 15.75
N TYR A 220 -6.45 -0.97 15.01
CA TYR A 220 -7.21 -2.22 15.03
C TYR A 220 -6.38 -3.38 14.50
N LEU A 221 -6.82 -4.61 14.77
CA LEU A 221 -6.13 -5.81 14.31
C LEU A 221 -6.11 -5.90 12.78
N ILE A 222 -5.02 -6.39 12.21
CA ILE A 222 -4.91 -6.66 10.77
C ILE A 222 -6.06 -7.55 10.30
N ASP A 223 -6.78 -7.09 9.27
CA ASP A 223 -7.89 -7.78 8.60
C ASP A 223 -7.82 -7.59 7.07
N GLY A 224 -8.47 -8.48 6.31
CA GLY A 224 -8.49 -8.43 4.84
C GLY A 224 -9.63 -7.59 4.27
N GLU A 225 -10.45 -6.98 5.13
CA GLU A 225 -11.62 -6.18 4.74
C GLU A 225 -11.26 -4.69 4.57
N SER A 226 -10.26 -4.22 5.30
CA SER A 226 -9.78 -2.85 5.28
C SER A 226 -9.07 -2.55 3.96
N CYS A 227 -9.55 -1.53 3.25
CA CYS A 227 -8.97 -1.09 2.00
C CYS A 227 -8.76 0.42 2.01
N LEU A 228 -7.64 0.86 1.44
CA LEU A 228 -7.32 2.27 1.27
C LEU A 228 -8.38 2.96 0.40
N GLY A 229 -8.87 4.12 0.82
CA GLY A 229 -9.97 4.81 0.13
C GLY A 229 -11.36 4.18 0.32
N GLY A 230 -11.47 3.06 1.04
CA GLY A 230 -12.72 2.42 1.44
C GLY A 230 -13.42 3.11 2.61
N MET A 231 -14.62 2.64 2.93
CA MET A 231 -15.45 3.14 4.03
C MET A 231 -15.16 2.37 5.32
N LEU A 232 -14.99 3.10 6.42
CA LEU A 232 -14.83 2.60 7.78
C LEU A 232 -15.96 3.17 8.64
N ARG A 233 -16.84 2.30 9.12
CA ARG A 233 -17.92 2.64 10.05
C ARG A 233 -17.46 2.37 11.48
N LEU A 234 -17.35 3.43 12.27
CA LEU A 234 -16.94 3.32 13.67
C LEU A 234 -18.15 3.15 14.60
N ASP A 235 -18.06 2.15 15.47
CA ASP A 235 -18.93 1.94 16.64
C ASP A 235 -18.08 1.80 17.92
N SER A 236 -17.85 2.95 18.57
CA SER A 236 -17.14 3.07 19.84
C SER A 236 -18.11 3.28 20.99
N LYS A 237 -17.99 2.43 22.01
CA LYS A 237 -18.71 2.60 23.29
C LYS A 237 -18.12 3.70 24.17
N PHE A 238 -16.80 3.88 24.11
CA PHE A 238 -16.09 4.81 24.97
C PHE A 238 -16.08 6.24 24.44
N ASN A 239 -16.21 6.40 23.11
CA ASN A 239 -16.33 7.72 22.50
C ASN A 239 -17.45 7.74 21.44
N PRO A 240 -18.73 7.72 21.86
CA PRO A 240 -19.85 7.67 20.92
C PRO A 240 -19.94 8.88 19.98
N SER A 241 -19.33 10.01 20.36
CA SER A 241 -19.32 11.23 19.54
C SER A 241 -18.56 11.07 18.21
N LEU A 242 -17.66 10.09 18.13
CA LEU A 242 -16.92 9.75 16.91
C LEU A 242 -17.59 8.66 16.08
N ASN A 243 -18.75 8.15 16.49
CA ASN A 243 -19.42 7.11 15.72
C ASN A 243 -19.94 7.68 14.40
N GLY A 244 -19.78 6.92 13.32
CA GLY A 244 -20.16 7.34 11.99
C GLY A 244 -19.32 6.70 10.89
N ASP A 245 -19.48 7.24 9.70
CA ASP A 245 -18.83 6.76 8.48
C ASP A 245 -17.64 7.64 8.11
N TYR A 246 -16.53 6.98 7.79
CA TYR A 246 -15.25 7.62 7.51
C TYR A 246 -14.58 6.98 6.29
N ILE A 247 -13.86 7.77 5.52
CA ILE A 247 -13.06 7.31 4.38
C ILE A 247 -11.61 7.15 4.84
N ILE A 248 -11.03 5.97 4.61
CA ILE A 248 -9.63 5.69 4.95
C ILE A 248 -8.71 6.47 4.00
N GLU A 249 -7.96 7.41 4.54
CA GLU A 249 -7.04 8.28 3.80
C GLU A 249 -5.59 7.80 3.87
N GLN A 250 -5.23 7.20 4.99
CA GLN A 250 -3.92 6.63 5.23
C GLN A 250 -4.09 5.36 6.06
N LEU A 251 -3.35 4.31 5.70
CA LEU A 251 -3.37 3.04 6.40
C LEU A 251 -1.94 2.62 6.71
N LYS A 252 -1.55 2.75 7.98
CA LYS A 252 -0.27 2.25 8.49
C LYS A 252 -0.44 0.81 8.93
N PHE A 253 0.52 -0.04 8.60
CA PHE A 253 0.57 -1.41 9.10
C PHE A 253 1.84 -1.62 9.90
N ASP A 254 1.71 -2.42 10.96
CA ASP A 254 2.84 -2.89 11.76
C ASP A 254 2.60 -4.36 12.14
N ILE A 255 3.48 -5.23 11.64
CA ILE A 255 3.27 -6.67 11.60
C ILE A 255 4.56 -7.37 11.97
N ALA A 256 4.52 -8.17 13.03
CA ALA A 256 5.61 -9.02 13.44
C ALA A 256 5.15 -10.48 13.57
N SER A 257 6.04 -11.41 13.24
CA SER A 257 5.77 -12.84 13.40
C SER A 257 5.96 -13.33 14.84
N HIS A 258 6.89 -12.73 15.60
CA HIS A 258 7.29 -13.19 16.94
C HIS A 258 7.16 -12.11 18.03
N GLU A 259 6.56 -10.97 17.70
CA GLU A 259 6.35 -9.84 18.62
C GLU A 259 4.86 -9.47 18.65
N ASP A 260 4.49 -8.54 19.53
CA ASP A 260 3.09 -8.16 19.72
C ASP A 260 2.48 -7.46 18.49
N ALA A 261 3.30 -6.81 17.68
CA ALA A 261 2.89 -6.02 16.52
C ALA A 261 2.06 -6.84 15.51
N PHE A 262 0.80 -6.44 15.34
CA PHE A 262 -0.13 -7.02 14.36
C PHE A 262 -1.36 -6.12 14.20
N PHE A 263 -1.13 -4.86 13.85
CA PHE A 263 -2.17 -3.85 13.82
C PHE A 263 -2.11 -2.95 12.59
N TYR A 264 -3.28 -2.50 12.17
CA TYR A 264 -3.46 -1.32 11.35
C TYR A 264 -3.62 -0.09 12.23
N THR A 265 -3.18 1.06 11.73
CA THR A 265 -3.60 2.38 12.20
C THR A 265 -4.12 3.16 11.00
N ALA A 266 -5.42 3.43 10.99
CA ALA A 266 -6.08 4.17 9.93
C ALA A 266 -6.25 5.63 10.34
N THR A 267 -5.84 6.54 9.47
CA THR A 267 -6.21 7.95 9.53
C THR A 267 -7.32 8.17 8.51
N CYS A 268 -8.45 8.70 8.97
CA CYS A 268 -9.66 8.79 8.16
C CYS A 268 -10.20 10.22 8.10
N LYS A 269 -10.87 10.54 6.99
CA LYS A 269 -11.70 11.74 6.84
C LYS A 269 -13.16 11.36 7.06
N ARG A 270 -13.98 12.25 7.64
CA ARG A 270 -15.42 12.02 7.75
C ARG A 270 -16.07 11.96 6.36
N ALA A 271 -16.91 10.95 6.13
CA ALA A 271 -17.65 10.78 4.87
C ALA A 271 -18.77 11.81 4.71
#